data_AF-A0A7L2FA06-F1
#
_entry.id   AF-A0A7L2FA06-F1
#
_cell.length_a   1.000
_cell.length_b   1.000
_cell.length_c   1.000
_cell.angle_alpha   90.00
_cell.angle_beta   90.00
_cell.angle_gamma   90.00
#
_symmetry.space_group_name_H-M   'P 1'
#
loop_
_entity.id
_entity.type
_entity.pdbx_description
1 polymer ?
#
loop_
_entity_poly.entity_id
_entity_poly.type
_entity_poly.pdbx_seq_one_letter_code
_entity_poly.pdbx_strand_id
1 'polypeptide(L)' 'LLIHQWVHTGKWPYECEECGKSFTQSSTLICHQKIHIGKWLYRCLECGKSFSDRSHLLCHQKVHTGE' A
#
# COMPACT_ATOMS: atom_id res chain seq x y z
N LEU A 1 -16.91 -10.53 19.54
CA LEU A 1 -16.83 -9.18 20.16
C LEU A 1 -15.48 -8.46 19.97
N LEU A 2 -14.38 -9.11 19.57
CA LEU A 2 -13.09 -8.41 19.39
C LEU A 2 -13.10 -7.38 18.26
N ILE A 3 -13.67 -7.73 17.11
CA ILE A 3 -13.75 -6.85 15.92
C ILE A 3 -14.60 -5.60 16.20
N HIS A 4 -15.68 -5.73 16.98
CA HIS A 4 -16.57 -4.62 17.34
C HIS A 4 -15.87 -3.60 18.24
N GLN A 5 -15.00 -4.05 19.17
CA GLN A 5 -14.27 -3.14 20.05
C GLN A 5 -13.21 -2.32 19.28
N TRP A 6 -12.64 -2.86 18.21
CA TRP A 6 -11.60 -2.19 17.41
C TRP A 6 -12.11 -0.94 16.68
N VAL A 7 -13.38 -0.94 16.24
CA VAL A 7 -14.03 0.23 15.64
C VAL A 7 -14.18 1.37 16.66
N HIS A 8 -14.41 1.05 17.93
CA HIS A 8 -14.56 2.05 18.98
C HIS A 8 -13.22 2.60 19.47
N THR A 9 -12.18 1.77 19.53
CA THR A 9 -10.85 2.17 20.04
C THR A 9 -9.92 2.75 18.98
N GLY A 10 -10.22 2.57 17.68
CA GLY A 10 -9.38 3.03 16.57
C GLY A 10 -8.01 2.35 16.43
N LYS A 11 -7.62 1.53 17.42
CA LYS A 11 -6.40 0.74 17.44
C LYS A 11 -6.68 -0.63 16.86
N TRP A 12 -6.20 -0.84 15.64
CA TRP A 12 -6.13 -2.20 15.11
C TRP A 12 -4.84 -2.85 15.61
N PRO A 13 -4.80 -4.17 15.88
CA PRO A 13 -3.66 -4.81 16.51
C PRO A 13 -2.37 -4.76 15.66
N TYR A 14 -2.49 -4.47 14.36
CA TYR A 14 -1.36 -4.43 13.44
C TYR A 14 -1.16 -3.01 12.93
N GLU A 15 -0.31 -2.25 13.59
CA GLU A 15 0.04 -0.87 13.20
C GLU A 15 1.34 -0.83 12.39
N CYS A 16 1.37 0.01 11.38
CA CYS A 16 2.56 0.33 10.63
C CYS A 16 3.36 1.42 11.35
N GLU A 17 4.53 1.06 11.87
CA GLU A 17 5.41 1.99 12.59
C GLU A 17 5.91 3.17 11.73
N GLU A 18 5.89 3.03 10.40
CA GLU A 18 6.42 4.05 9.49
C GLU A 18 5.40 5.15 9.13
N CYS A 19 4.10 4.86 9.24
CA CYS A 19 3.05 5.85 8.90
C CYS A 19 1.86 5.87 9.87
N GLY A 20 1.89 5.08 10.94
CA GLY A 20 0.84 4.98 11.95
C GLY A 20 -0.46 4.35 11.47
N LYS A 21 -0.50 3.76 10.26
CA LYS A 21 -1.71 3.10 9.75
C LYS A 21 -1.94 1.76 10.43
N SER A 22 -3.15 1.56 10.92
CA SER A 22 -3.57 0.37 11.63
C SER A 22 -4.41 -0.57 10.73
N PHE A 23 -4.18 -1.88 10.81
CA PHE A 23 -4.78 -2.92 9.97
C PHE A 23 -5.43 -4.06 10.77
N THR A 24 -6.48 -4.66 10.21
CA THR A 24 -7.22 -5.82 10.75
C THR A 24 -6.39 -7.09 10.85
N GLN A 25 -5.46 -7.29 9.90
CA GLN A 25 -4.74 -8.55 9.70
C GLN A 25 -3.26 -8.28 9.51
N SER A 26 -2.42 -9.17 10.04
CA SER A 26 -0.96 -9.11 9.88
C SER A 26 -0.55 -9.22 8.40
N SER A 27 -1.24 -10.03 7.60
CA SER A 27 -1.00 -10.16 6.16
C SER A 27 -1.18 -8.83 5.41
N THR A 28 -2.19 -8.04 5.79
CA THR A 28 -2.45 -6.71 5.24
C THR A 28 -1.39 -5.71 5.68
N LEU A 29 -0.97 -5.75 6.95
CA LEU A 29 0.16 -4.93 7.43
C LEU A 29 1.46 -5.27 6.71
N ILE A 30 1.80 -6.55 6.53
CA ILE A 30 3.03 -6.97 5.83
C ILE A 30 2.98 -6.54 4.36
N CYS A 31 1.83 -6.68 3.70
CA CYS A 31 1.64 -6.17 2.33
C CYS A 31 1.81 -4.64 2.29
N HIS A 32 1.23 -3.94 3.26
CA HIS A 32 1.38 -2.51 3.40
C HIS A 32 2.82 -2.08 3.65
N GLN A 33 3.57 -2.72 4.55
CA GLN A 33 4.97 -2.40 4.81
C GLN A 33 5.86 -2.51 3.56
N LYS A 34 5.51 -3.37 2.60
CA LYS A 34 6.23 -3.44 1.31
C LYS A 34 6.15 -2.15 0.49
N ILE A 35 5.14 -1.29 0.71
CA ILE A 35 5.04 -0.01 0.01
C ILE A 35 6.12 0.97 0.50
N HIS A 36 6.46 0.90 1.79
CA HIS A 36 7.42 1.81 2.40
C HIS A 36 8.86 1.41 2.09
N ILE A 37 9.13 0.11 2.09
CA ILE A 37 10.43 -0.46 1.68
C ILE A 37 10.66 -0.25 0.15
N GLY A 38 9.68 0.30 -0.58
CA GLY A 38 9.75 0.49 -2.02
C GLY A 38 9.83 -0.82 -2.82
N LYS A 39 9.62 -1.96 -2.17
CA LYS A 39 9.72 -3.31 -2.75
C LYS A 39 8.41 -3.76 -3.41
N TRP A 40 7.32 -3.01 -3.28
CA TRP A 40 6.11 -3.25 -4.05
C TRP A 40 6.02 -2.39 -5.30
N LEU A 41 6.55 -3.02 -6.35
CA LEU A 41 6.00 -3.10 -7.70
C LEU A 41 6.00 -1.75 -8.45
N TYR A 42 6.99 -1.68 -9.35
CA TYR A 42 7.02 -0.82 -10.52
C TYR A 42 6.43 0.57 -10.29
N ARG A 43 7.19 1.41 -9.58
CA ARG A 43 6.83 2.80 -9.34
C ARG A 43 7.08 3.64 -10.59
N CYS A 44 6.06 4.40 -11.00
CA CYS A 44 6.22 5.45 -11.99
C CYS A 44 7.05 6.59 -11.40
N LEU A 45 8.17 6.93 -12.03
CA LEU A 45 9.06 8.00 -11.58
C LEU A 45 8.51 9.40 -11.87
N GLU A 46 7.56 9.54 -12.80
CA GLU A 46 6.98 10.85 -13.15
C GLU A 46 5.88 11.30 -12.18
N CYS A 47 5.02 10.38 -11.72
CA CYS A 47 3.88 10.73 -10.86
C CYS A 47 3.90 10.05 -9.49
N GLY A 48 4.88 9.18 -9.23
CA GLY A 48 5.03 8.48 -7.95
C GLY A 48 4.01 7.35 -7.70
N LYS A 49 3.14 7.02 -8.66
CA LYS A 49 2.18 5.90 -8.53
C LYS A 49 2.92 4.54 -8.55
N SER A 50 2.54 3.65 -7.64
CA SER A 50 3.03 2.27 -7.59
C SER A 50 1.98 1.31 -8.17
N PHE A 51 2.44 0.29 -8.91
CA PHE A 51 1.56 -0.64 -9.64
C PHE A 51 1.92 -2.06 -9.31
N SER A 52 0.94 -2.91 -9.05
CA SER A 52 1.19 -4.30 -8.64
C SER A 52 1.78 -5.22 -9.71
N ASP A 53 1.98 -4.74 -10.95
CA ASP A 53 2.54 -5.52 -12.05
C ASP A 53 3.34 -4.62 -13.01
N ARG A 54 4.35 -5.20 -13.67
CA ARG A 54 5.20 -4.47 -14.64
C ARG A 54 4.40 -3.97 -15.83
N SER A 55 3.49 -4.79 -16.32
CA SER A 55 2.68 -4.50 -17.50
C SER A 55 1.73 -3.34 -17.23
N HIS A 56 1.19 -3.27 -16.01
CA HIS A 56 0.39 -2.13 -15.56
C HIS A 56 1.21 -0.84 -15.44
N LEU A 57 2.45 -0.90 -14.92
CA LEU A 57 3.32 0.29 -14.97
C LEU A 57 3.60 0.70 -16.42
N LEU A 58 3.95 -0.24 -17.30
CA LEU A 58 4.33 0.07 -18.67
C LEU A 58 3.16 0.71 -19.45
N CYS A 59 1.95 0.17 -19.27
CA CYS A 59 0.73 0.77 -19.82
C CYS A 59 0.47 2.16 -19.24
N HIS A 60 0.64 2.32 -17.93
CA HIS A 60 0.50 3.61 -17.27
C HIS A 60 1.52 4.65 -17.77
N GLN A 61 2.76 4.26 -18.06
CA GLN A 61 3.79 5.16 -18.58
C GLN A 61 3.42 5.74 -19.95
N LYS A 62 2.68 5.01 -20.77
CA LYS A 62 2.17 5.53 -22.06
C LYS A 62 1.26 6.75 -21.89
N VAL A 63 0.54 6.82 -20.77
CA VAL A 63 -0.32 7.97 -20.46
C VAL A 63 0.48 9.26 -20.25
N HIS A 64 1.73 9.16 -19.77
CA HIS A 64 2.60 10.33 -19.60
C HIS A 64 3.34 10.69 -20.88
N THR A 65 3.77 9.70 -21.67
CA THR A 65 4.48 9.96 -22.92
C THR A 65 3.57 10.45 -24.05
N GLY A 66 2.25 10.31 -23.91
CA GLY A 66 1.28 10.92 -24.82
C GLY A 66 1.35 10.43 -26.27
N GLU A 67 1.93 9.26 -26.50
CA GLU A 67 2.06 8.59 -27.81
C GLU A 67 1.22 7.30 -27.85
#